data_AF-A0A4Q6BHG1-F1
#
_entry.id   AF-A0A4Q6BHG1-F1
#
_cell.length_a   1.000
_cell.length_b   1.000
_cell.length_c   1.000
_cell.angle_alpha   90.00
_cell.angle_beta   90.00
_cell.angle_gamma   90.00
#
_symmetry.space_group_name_H-M   'P 1'
#
loop_
_entity.id
_entity.type
_entity.pdbx_description
1 polymer ?
#
loop_
_entity_poly.entity_id
_entity_poly.type
_entity_poly.pdbx_seq_one_letter_code
_entity_poly.pdbx_strand_id
1 'polypeptide(L)'
;MKNEILAQIDNPAALEKMYRANKTAFKREFANLYPDLQGNTIANCWQERLQYESDDISWGSRKELVFVIVGALVAGLLAKLPNLTSIDPEFFYPRNIGFIVFPVLLAYFAWRNQLSAAKIFFMAAVTLAGLVFINVLPNSDRSDTLVLSCVHLLLVLWSVLGFAFVGDAKNNPEKRLHFLRYNGELLVMAALIVIAGGILSGITIGLFSLIGLRIEQFYMENVAVFGMAAVPLAATYLTQTNPQLVGKVSPVIAKIFSPLVLVMLVVYLLAMAYSGNDPYNNRDFLLIFNALLIGVMALIFFSAAEATKAGTKKAETWVLFLLSLVTIVVNGIALSAILFRISEWGLT
;
A
#
# COMPACT_ATOMS: atom_id res chain seq x y z
N MET A 1 -3.66 23.30 33.06
CA MET A 1 -2.48 22.82 32.29
C MET A 1 -1.53 23.92 31.86
N LYS A 2 -1.93 24.95 31.08
CA LYS A 2 -1.01 26.04 30.64
C LYS A 2 -0.21 26.69 31.80
N ASN A 3 -0.92 27.12 32.85
CA ASN A 3 -0.28 27.73 34.04
C ASN A 3 0.60 26.76 34.83
N GLU A 4 0.29 25.47 34.80
CA GLU A 4 1.06 24.45 35.51
C GLU A 4 2.35 24.09 34.75
N ILE A 5 2.32 24.10 33.42
CA ILE A 5 3.52 23.96 32.57
C ILE A 5 4.48 25.13 32.84
N LEU A 6 3.96 26.37 32.87
CA LEU A 6 4.77 27.55 33.18
C LEU A 6 5.38 27.50 34.59
N ALA A 7 4.59 27.10 35.59
CA ALA A 7 5.06 26.98 36.97
C ALA A 7 6.12 25.88 37.18
N GLN A 8 6.21 24.92 36.27
CA GLN A 8 7.12 23.76 36.36
C GLN A 8 8.12 23.71 35.20
N ILE A 9 8.32 24.81 34.47
CA ILE A 9 9.13 24.82 33.24
C ILE A 9 10.58 24.39 33.49
N ASP A 10 11.10 24.69 34.69
CA ASP A 10 12.45 24.31 35.12
C ASP A 10 12.51 22.96 35.87
N ASN A 11 11.41 22.20 35.88
CA ASN A 11 11.30 20.91 36.54
C ASN A 11 11.01 19.77 35.53
N PRO A 12 12.05 19.14 34.97
CA PRO A 12 11.89 18.09 33.96
C PRO A 12 11.02 16.92 34.40
N ALA A 13 11.09 16.54 35.69
CA ALA A 13 10.33 15.41 36.23
C ALA A 13 8.82 15.72 36.29
N ALA A 14 8.46 16.95 36.68
CA ALA A 14 7.06 17.39 36.70
C ALA A 14 6.48 17.49 35.29
N LEU A 15 7.24 18.05 34.34
CA LEU A 15 6.84 18.11 32.93
C LEU A 15 6.65 16.71 32.32
N GLU A 16 7.54 15.75 32.60
CA GLU A 16 7.37 14.37 32.14
C GLU A 16 6.12 13.72 32.74
N LYS A 17 5.84 13.95 34.03
CA LYS A 17 4.61 13.45 34.67
C LYS A 17 3.36 14.03 34.01
N MET A 18 3.35 15.33 33.71
CA MET A 18 2.25 15.99 32.99
C MET A 18 2.07 15.45 31.58
N TYR A 19 3.17 15.27 30.84
CA TYR A 19 3.15 14.68 29.50
C TYR A 19 2.58 13.26 29.52
N ARG A 20 3.00 12.42 30.48
CA ARG A 20 2.48 11.04 30.61
C ARG A 20 1.02 10.99 31.05
N ALA A 21 0.58 11.93 31.86
CA ALA A 21 -0.81 12.01 32.28
C ALA A 21 -1.75 12.36 31.12
N ASN A 22 -1.37 13.30 30.25
CA ASN A 22 -2.19 13.69 29.10
C ASN A 22 -1.35 14.25 27.94
N LYS A 23 -0.88 13.36 27.06
CA LYS A 23 0.01 13.69 25.94
C LYS A 23 -0.57 14.74 24.98
N THR A 24 -1.85 14.59 24.61
CA THR A 24 -2.48 15.43 23.59
C THR A 24 -2.69 16.86 24.11
N ALA A 25 -3.19 17.00 25.33
CA ALA A 25 -3.36 18.30 25.96
C ALA A 25 -1.99 18.97 26.18
N PHE A 26 -1.01 18.23 26.71
CA PHE A 26 0.34 18.76 26.95
C PHE A 26 0.99 19.27 25.65
N LYS A 27 0.98 18.48 24.56
CA LYS A 27 1.53 18.89 23.26
C LYS A 27 0.92 20.19 22.75
N ARG A 28 -0.41 20.31 22.82
CA ARG A 28 -1.12 21.50 22.33
C ARG A 28 -0.80 22.74 23.17
N GLU A 29 -0.90 22.62 24.50
CA GLU A 29 -0.63 23.76 25.39
C GLU A 29 0.84 24.16 25.36
N PHE A 30 1.77 23.20 25.26
CA PHE A 30 3.21 23.46 25.13
C PHE A 30 3.55 24.15 23.81
N ALA A 31 2.99 23.70 22.68
CA ALA A 31 3.20 24.33 21.37
C ALA A 31 2.72 25.81 21.36
N ASN A 32 1.64 26.12 22.08
CA ASN A 32 1.15 27.49 22.22
C ASN A 32 2.04 28.36 23.12
N LEU A 33 2.76 27.76 24.07
CA LEU A 33 3.63 28.45 25.03
C LEU A 33 5.06 28.63 24.51
N TYR A 34 5.53 27.73 23.65
CA TYR A 34 6.91 27.71 23.20
C TYR A 34 7.44 29.04 22.62
N PRO A 35 6.68 29.82 21.82
CA PRO A 35 7.15 31.11 21.32
C PRO A 35 7.59 32.07 22.42
N ASP A 36 6.94 32.02 23.59
CA ASP A 36 7.23 32.87 24.75
C ASP A 36 8.34 32.28 25.65
N LEU A 37 8.76 31.04 25.40
CA LEU A 37 9.74 30.28 26.19
C LEU A 37 11.08 30.08 25.46
N GLN A 38 11.25 30.74 24.31
CA GLN A 38 12.49 30.69 23.54
C GLN A 38 13.66 31.22 24.36
N GLY A 39 14.67 30.35 24.56
CA GLY A 39 15.85 30.65 25.39
C GLY A 39 15.97 29.79 26.65
N ASN A 40 14.90 29.14 27.10
CA ASN A 40 14.99 28.13 28.17
C ASN A 40 15.46 26.78 27.59
N THR A 41 16.56 26.24 28.13
CA THR A 41 17.15 24.97 27.66
C THR A 41 16.19 23.78 27.77
N ILE A 42 15.43 23.69 28.87
CA ILE A 42 14.44 22.62 29.07
C ILE A 42 13.29 22.77 28.07
N ALA A 43 12.82 24.00 27.84
CA ALA A 43 11.78 24.27 26.86
C ALA A 43 12.25 23.90 25.44
N ASN A 44 13.50 24.21 25.08
CA ASN A 44 14.10 23.82 23.81
C ASN A 44 14.22 22.30 23.65
N CYS A 45 14.69 21.58 24.68
CA CYS A 45 14.74 20.11 24.66
C CYS A 45 13.34 19.50 24.50
N TRP A 46 12.32 20.05 25.16
CA TRP A 46 10.94 19.60 24.99
C TRP A 46 10.39 19.94 23.60
N GLN A 47 10.71 21.10 23.05
CA GLN A 47 10.31 21.46 21.70
C GLN A 47 10.86 20.45 20.69
N GLU A 48 12.16 20.19 20.74
CA GLU A 48 12.81 19.19 19.89
C GLU A 48 12.16 17.82 20.11
N ARG A 49 11.97 17.37 21.36
CA ARG A 49 11.34 16.07 21.65
C ARG A 49 9.89 15.96 21.16
N LEU A 50 9.11 17.05 21.21
CA LEU A 50 7.68 17.03 20.85
C LEU A 50 7.46 17.20 19.35
N GLN A 51 8.35 17.93 18.67
CA GLN A 51 8.40 18.13 17.23
C GLN A 51 9.19 17.07 16.48
N TYR A 52 10.02 16.28 17.17
CA TYR A 52 10.73 15.16 16.57
C TYR A 52 9.71 14.18 15.98
N GLU A 53 9.56 14.25 14.66
CA GLU A 53 8.91 13.22 13.90
C GLU A 53 9.88 12.04 13.88
N SER A 54 9.55 10.99 14.65
CA SER A 54 10.30 9.75 14.63
C SER A 54 10.51 9.30 13.20
N ASP A 55 11.71 8.85 12.87
CA ASP A 55 12.04 8.15 11.64
C ASP A 55 11.29 6.82 11.45
N ASP A 56 10.28 6.51 12.26
CA ASP A 56 9.54 5.26 12.16
C ASP A 56 8.47 5.33 11.06
N ILE A 57 8.23 4.21 10.39
CA ILE A 57 7.15 4.08 9.41
C ILE A 57 5.78 4.29 10.10
N SER A 58 5.06 5.31 9.69
CA SER A 58 3.69 5.59 10.11
C SER A 58 2.68 4.86 9.23
N TRP A 59 1.86 4.03 9.88
CA TRP A 59 0.71 3.35 9.29
C TRP A 59 -0.59 4.15 9.48
N GLY A 60 -0.49 5.48 9.51
CA GLY A 60 -1.62 6.41 9.61
C GLY A 60 -2.66 6.06 10.69
N SER A 61 -3.88 6.53 10.48
CA SER A 61 -5.02 6.17 11.34
C SER A 61 -5.73 4.90 10.84
N ARG A 62 -6.38 4.17 11.76
CA ARG A 62 -7.24 3.02 11.38
C ARG A 62 -8.33 3.42 10.38
N LYS A 63 -8.85 4.65 10.48
CA LYS A 63 -9.87 5.17 9.56
C LYS A 63 -9.32 5.31 8.14
N GLU A 64 -8.13 5.88 7.98
CA GLU A 64 -7.48 6.00 6.67
C GLU A 64 -7.18 4.63 6.07
N LEU A 65 -6.65 3.69 6.87
CA LEU A 65 -6.38 2.33 6.40
C LEU A 65 -7.66 1.62 5.92
N VAL A 66 -8.76 1.73 6.68
CA VAL A 66 -10.06 1.16 6.28
C VAL A 66 -10.56 1.83 5.00
N PHE A 67 -10.43 3.14 4.87
CA PHE A 67 -10.80 3.86 3.65
C PHE A 67 -10.03 3.32 2.44
N VAL A 68 -8.72 3.12 2.57
CA VAL A 68 -7.87 2.61 1.48
C VAL A 68 -8.25 1.19 1.09
N ILE A 69 -8.51 0.31 2.06
CA ILE A 69 -8.95 -1.07 1.80
C ILE A 69 -10.29 -1.08 1.08
N VAL A 70 -11.28 -0.35 1.59
CA VAL A 70 -12.61 -0.26 0.96
C VAL A 70 -12.49 0.37 -0.43
N GLY A 71 -11.70 1.43 -0.57
CA GLY A 71 -11.45 2.08 -1.84
C GLY A 71 -10.78 1.17 -2.87
N ALA A 72 -9.83 0.34 -2.44
CA ALA A 72 -9.16 -0.64 -3.29
C ALA A 72 -10.12 -1.75 -3.75
N LEU A 73 -11.01 -2.21 -2.86
CA LEU A 73 -12.07 -3.16 -3.22
C LEU A 73 -13.06 -2.55 -4.21
N VAL A 74 -13.48 -1.29 -4.01
CA VAL A 74 -14.34 -0.56 -4.95
C VAL A 74 -13.64 -0.42 -6.31
N ALA A 75 -12.38 0.00 -6.34
CA ALA A 75 -11.61 0.10 -7.58
C ALA A 75 -11.49 -1.27 -8.28
N GLY A 76 -11.22 -2.35 -7.54
CA GLY A 76 -11.18 -3.70 -8.09
C GLY A 76 -12.52 -4.17 -8.65
N LEU A 77 -13.62 -3.84 -7.98
CA LEU A 77 -14.98 -4.11 -8.47
C LEU A 77 -15.29 -3.31 -9.75
N LEU A 78 -14.89 -2.02 -9.81
CA LEU A 78 -15.03 -1.20 -11.00
C LEU A 78 -14.23 -1.77 -12.18
N ALA A 79 -13.01 -2.26 -11.93
CA ALA A 79 -12.19 -2.93 -12.95
C ALA A 79 -12.82 -4.24 -13.44
N LYS A 80 -13.60 -4.93 -12.59
CA LYS A 80 -14.34 -6.15 -12.92
C LYS A 80 -15.68 -5.91 -13.62
N LEU A 81 -16.13 -4.67 -13.78
CA LEU A 81 -17.42 -4.37 -14.42
C LEU A 81 -17.62 -5.03 -15.79
N PRO A 82 -16.63 -5.07 -16.72
CA PRO A 82 -16.79 -5.76 -18.00
C PRO A 82 -17.25 -7.21 -17.84
N ASN A 83 -16.63 -7.92 -16.90
CA ASN A 83 -16.93 -9.33 -16.62
C ASN A 83 -18.29 -9.52 -15.92
N LEU A 84 -18.77 -8.51 -15.19
CA LEU A 84 -20.05 -8.55 -14.47
C LEU A 84 -21.25 -8.11 -15.33
N THR A 85 -21.02 -7.28 -16.34
CA THR A 85 -22.07 -6.61 -17.13
C THR A 85 -22.04 -6.98 -18.61
N SER A 86 -21.19 -7.93 -19.01
CA SER A 86 -20.99 -8.38 -20.40
C SER A 86 -20.61 -7.25 -21.35
N ILE A 87 -20.05 -6.16 -20.84
CA ILE A 87 -19.47 -5.09 -21.66
C ILE A 87 -18.14 -5.58 -22.20
N ASP A 88 -17.90 -5.37 -23.49
CA ASP A 88 -16.64 -5.70 -24.13
C ASP A 88 -15.46 -5.01 -23.41
N PRO A 89 -14.47 -5.78 -22.90
CA PRO A 89 -13.25 -5.24 -22.31
C PRO A 89 -12.52 -4.24 -23.21
N GLU A 90 -12.49 -4.47 -24.53
CA GLU A 90 -11.81 -3.60 -25.49
C GLU A 90 -12.53 -2.24 -25.64
N PHE A 91 -13.84 -2.23 -25.47
CA PHE A 91 -14.62 -1.00 -25.38
C PHE A 91 -14.42 -0.29 -24.03
N PHE A 92 -14.46 -1.06 -22.93
CA PHE A 92 -14.49 -0.49 -21.59
C PHE A 92 -13.17 0.11 -21.13
N TYR A 93 -12.06 -0.65 -21.20
CA TYR A 93 -10.81 -0.26 -20.55
C TYR A 93 -10.21 1.03 -21.12
N PRO A 94 -10.07 1.21 -22.45
CA PRO A 94 -9.48 2.44 -22.98
C PRO A 94 -10.24 3.70 -22.56
N ARG A 95 -11.57 3.61 -22.47
CA ARG A 95 -12.46 4.72 -22.10
C ARG A 95 -12.50 4.97 -20.60
N ASN A 96 -12.42 3.90 -19.80
CA ASN A 96 -12.77 3.96 -18.39
C ASN A 96 -11.63 3.68 -17.40
N ILE A 97 -10.41 3.39 -17.86
CA ILE A 97 -9.28 3.07 -16.97
C ILE A 97 -9.01 4.16 -15.91
N GLY A 98 -9.18 5.43 -16.27
CA GLY A 98 -9.08 6.54 -15.32
C GLY A 98 -10.16 6.50 -14.22
N PHE A 99 -11.41 6.17 -14.59
CA PHE A 99 -12.54 6.15 -13.65
C PHE A 99 -12.51 4.97 -12.68
N ILE A 100 -11.66 3.97 -12.90
CA ILE A 100 -11.44 2.87 -11.94
C ILE A 100 -10.80 3.42 -10.65
N VAL A 101 -9.86 4.36 -10.77
CA VAL A 101 -8.99 4.77 -9.66
C VAL A 101 -9.23 6.23 -9.25
N PHE A 102 -9.32 7.16 -10.20
CA PHE A 102 -9.39 8.59 -9.91
C PHE A 102 -10.57 8.99 -9.00
N PRO A 103 -11.81 8.48 -9.17
CA PRO A 103 -12.92 8.82 -8.27
C PRO A 103 -12.64 8.47 -6.82
N VAL A 104 -11.95 7.36 -6.57
CA VAL A 104 -11.61 6.92 -5.21
C VAL A 104 -10.50 7.78 -4.61
N LEU A 105 -9.48 8.14 -5.41
CA LEU A 105 -8.43 9.07 -4.98
C LEU A 105 -8.98 10.48 -4.73
N LEU A 106 -9.92 10.94 -5.57
CA LEU A 106 -10.63 12.21 -5.38
C LEU A 106 -11.39 12.21 -4.05
N ALA A 107 -12.12 11.14 -3.75
CA ALA A 107 -12.81 10.98 -2.47
C ALA A 107 -11.83 10.96 -1.29
N TYR A 108 -10.67 10.29 -1.44
CA TYR A 108 -9.62 10.26 -0.43
C TYR A 108 -9.10 11.67 -0.10
N PHE A 109 -8.67 12.44 -1.11
CA PHE A 109 -8.16 13.79 -0.88
C PHE A 109 -9.27 14.76 -0.46
N ALA A 110 -10.50 14.60 -0.96
CA ALA A 110 -11.64 15.39 -0.52
C ALA A 110 -11.90 15.23 0.98
N TRP A 111 -11.85 14.00 1.47
CA TRP A 111 -12.00 13.68 2.89
C TRP A 111 -10.81 14.19 3.71
N ARG A 112 -9.58 13.89 3.27
CA ARG A 112 -8.35 14.24 4.00
C ARG A 112 -8.13 15.75 4.13
N ASN A 113 -8.44 16.49 3.07
CA ASN A 113 -8.30 17.94 3.02
C ASN A 113 -9.57 18.69 3.47
N GLN A 114 -10.61 17.97 3.91
CA GLN A 114 -11.88 18.54 4.38
C GLN A 114 -12.47 19.58 3.41
N LEU A 115 -12.57 19.20 2.14
CA LEU A 115 -13.04 20.13 1.10
C LEU A 115 -14.50 20.52 1.30
N SER A 116 -14.85 21.74 0.92
CA SER A 116 -16.24 22.21 0.97
C SER A 116 -17.13 21.45 -0.01
N ALA A 117 -18.41 21.32 0.32
CA ALA A 117 -19.39 20.62 -0.51
C ALA A 117 -19.44 21.14 -1.96
N ALA A 118 -19.28 22.46 -2.15
CA ALA A 118 -19.22 23.08 -3.47
C ALA A 118 -18.02 22.56 -4.31
N LYS A 119 -16.85 22.39 -3.71
CA LYS A 119 -15.67 21.85 -4.40
C LYS A 119 -15.87 20.37 -4.75
N ILE A 120 -16.44 19.60 -3.82
CA ILE A 120 -16.75 18.18 -4.05
C ILE A 120 -17.74 18.03 -5.20
N PHE A 121 -18.82 18.82 -5.21
CA PHE A 121 -19.80 18.83 -6.28
C PHE A 121 -19.18 19.20 -7.62
N PHE A 122 -18.35 20.24 -7.67
CA PHE A 122 -17.66 20.64 -8.89
C PHE A 122 -16.78 19.51 -9.46
N MET A 123 -15.95 18.87 -8.63
CA MET A 123 -15.11 17.75 -9.06
C MET A 123 -15.95 16.57 -9.55
N ALA A 124 -17.00 16.21 -8.81
CA ALA A 124 -17.93 15.14 -9.21
C ALA A 124 -18.62 15.44 -10.54
N ALA A 125 -19.06 16.68 -10.76
CA ALA A 125 -19.69 17.12 -12.00
C ALA A 125 -18.71 17.02 -13.19
N VAL A 126 -17.47 17.47 -13.04
CA VAL A 126 -16.45 17.37 -14.10
C VAL A 126 -16.10 15.92 -14.41
N THR A 127 -15.91 15.08 -13.38
CA THR A 127 -15.65 13.65 -13.56
C THR A 127 -16.84 12.95 -14.24
N LEU A 128 -18.07 13.24 -13.84
CA LEU A 128 -19.27 12.66 -14.44
C LEU A 128 -19.47 13.13 -15.89
N ALA A 129 -19.24 14.41 -16.17
CA ALA A 129 -19.30 14.94 -17.52
C ALA A 129 -18.27 14.25 -18.43
N GLY A 130 -17.04 14.04 -17.95
CA GLY A 130 -16.02 13.28 -18.66
C GLY A 130 -16.41 11.82 -18.90
N LEU A 131 -17.03 11.17 -17.92
CA LEU A 131 -17.51 9.79 -18.03
C LEU A 131 -18.61 9.68 -19.10
N VAL A 132 -19.58 10.59 -19.10
CA VAL A 132 -20.64 10.62 -20.12
C VAL A 132 -20.05 10.93 -21.48
N PHE A 133 -19.19 11.94 -21.58
CA PHE A 133 -18.54 12.35 -22.84
C PHE A 133 -17.82 11.19 -23.51
N ILE A 134 -16.96 10.46 -22.79
CA ILE A 134 -16.14 9.40 -23.39
C ILE A 134 -16.97 8.16 -23.78
N ASN A 135 -18.06 7.88 -23.06
CA ASN A 135 -18.90 6.71 -23.34
C ASN A 135 -19.99 7.00 -24.40
N VAL A 136 -20.32 8.26 -24.67
CA VAL A 136 -21.23 8.66 -25.78
C VAL A 136 -20.50 8.71 -27.12
N LEU A 137 -19.17 8.89 -27.13
CA LEU A 137 -18.39 8.91 -28.36
C LEU A 137 -18.55 7.59 -29.15
N PRO A 138 -18.81 7.66 -30.47
CA PRO A 138 -19.05 6.47 -31.28
C PRO A 138 -17.88 5.50 -31.24
N ASN A 139 -18.17 4.19 -31.23
CA ASN A 139 -17.14 3.18 -31.29
C ASN A 139 -16.67 3.02 -32.75
N SER A 140 -15.39 3.30 -33.00
CA SER A 140 -14.77 3.00 -34.27
C SER A 140 -13.35 2.52 -34.01
N ASP A 141 -12.99 1.39 -34.62
CA ASP A 141 -11.77 0.64 -34.32
C ASP A 141 -10.48 1.37 -34.76
N ARG A 142 -10.61 2.54 -35.40
CA ARG A 142 -9.50 3.39 -35.89
C ARG A 142 -9.77 4.90 -35.73
N SER A 143 -10.49 5.31 -34.69
CA SER A 143 -10.71 6.74 -34.43
C SER A 143 -9.54 7.33 -33.65
N ASP A 144 -8.65 8.05 -34.34
CA ASP A 144 -7.61 8.86 -33.69
C ASP A 144 -8.21 9.85 -32.69
N THR A 145 -9.39 10.39 -32.99
CA THR A 145 -10.12 11.30 -32.08
C THR A 145 -10.53 10.61 -30.78
N LEU A 146 -10.98 9.35 -30.83
CA LEU A 146 -11.34 8.59 -29.64
C LEU A 146 -10.10 8.29 -28.79
N VAL A 147 -9.04 7.79 -29.41
CA VAL A 147 -7.77 7.49 -28.72
C VAL A 147 -7.23 8.75 -28.05
N LEU A 148 -7.20 9.87 -28.79
CA LEU A 148 -6.73 11.15 -28.25
C LEU A 148 -7.62 11.64 -27.10
N SER A 149 -8.94 11.47 -27.20
CA SER A 149 -9.89 11.81 -26.13
C SER A 149 -9.65 10.98 -24.87
N CYS A 150 -9.42 9.67 -24.99
CA CYS A 150 -9.09 8.80 -23.86
C CYS A 150 -7.82 9.26 -23.13
N VAL A 151 -6.75 9.59 -23.88
CA VAL A 151 -5.48 10.06 -23.30
C VAL A 151 -5.66 11.41 -22.59
N HIS A 152 -6.33 12.37 -23.22
CA HIS A 152 -6.55 13.68 -22.61
C HIS A 152 -7.47 13.62 -21.40
N LEU A 153 -8.43 12.69 -21.38
CA LEU A 153 -9.31 12.48 -20.23
C LEU A 153 -8.52 12.07 -18.98
N LEU A 154 -7.48 11.26 -19.12
CA LEU A 154 -6.59 10.92 -18.00
C LEU A 154 -5.89 12.18 -17.45
N LEU A 155 -5.46 13.10 -18.31
CA LEU A 155 -4.85 14.37 -17.89
C LEU A 155 -5.86 15.30 -17.21
N VAL A 156 -7.11 15.32 -17.67
CA VAL A 156 -8.20 16.07 -17.04
C VAL A 156 -8.47 15.50 -15.64
N LEU A 157 -8.65 14.18 -15.51
CA LEU A 157 -8.87 13.53 -14.21
C LEU A 157 -7.69 13.75 -13.26
N TRP A 158 -6.46 13.70 -13.77
CA TRP A 158 -5.26 14.02 -13.02
C TRP A 158 -5.22 15.49 -12.55
N SER A 159 -5.69 16.42 -13.39
CA SER A 159 -5.78 17.85 -13.03
C SER A 159 -6.84 18.09 -11.95
N VAL A 160 -7.99 17.41 -12.04
CA VAL A 160 -9.04 17.45 -10.99
C VAL A 160 -8.50 16.85 -9.68
N LEU A 161 -7.69 15.79 -9.75
CA LEU A 161 -7.01 15.23 -8.59
C LEU A 161 -6.03 16.24 -7.97
N GLY A 162 -5.29 16.99 -8.78
CA GLY A 162 -4.43 18.08 -8.30
C GLY A 162 -5.21 19.18 -7.57
N PHE A 163 -6.39 19.52 -8.07
CA PHE A 163 -7.29 20.46 -7.38
C PHE A 163 -7.75 19.90 -6.02
N ALA A 164 -8.12 18.63 -5.96
CA ALA A 164 -8.47 17.95 -4.70
C ALA A 164 -7.30 17.93 -3.71
N PHE A 165 -6.09 17.66 -4.21
CA PHE A 165 -4.86 17.58 -3.43
C PHE A 165 -4.47 18.92 -2.80
N VAL A 166 -4.51 20.02 -3.57
CA VAL A 166 -4.16 21.35 -3.07
C VAL A 166 -5.19 21.86 -2.07
N GLY A 167 -6.47 21.55 -2.31
CA GLY A 167 -7.60 21.78 -1.39
C GLY A 167 -7.93 23.25 -1.06
N ASP A 168 -7.13 24.18 -1.55
CA ASP A 168 -7.24 25.63 -1.30
C ASP A 168 -7.77 26.36 -2.54
N ALA A 169 -8.43 27.49 -2.33
CA ALA A 169 -8.87 28.35 -3.44
C ALA A 169 -7.75 29.27 -3.95
N LYS A 170 -6.73 29.52 -3.13
CA LYS A 170 -5.61 30.38 -3.51
C LYS A 170 -4.56 29.60 -4.29
N ASN A 171 -4.05 30.21 -5.36
CA ASN A 171 -2.92 29.71 -6.13
C ASN A 171 -1.65 29.78 -5.27
N ASN A 172 -1.42 28.76 -4.44
CA ASN A 172 -0.21 28.62 -3.64
C ASN A 172 0.82 27.81 -4.42
N PRO A 173 1.95 28.41 -4.85
CA PRO A 173 2.98 27.72 -5.63
C PRO A 173 3.63 26.57 -4.86
N GLU A 174 3.76 26.67 -3.53
CA GLU A 174 4.34 25.60 -2.69
C GLU A 174 3.45 24.35 -2.71
N LYS A 175 2.13 24.52 -2.55
CA LYS A 175 1.18 23.39 -2.60
C LYS A 175 1.17 22.70 -3.97
N ARG A 176 1.36 23.46 -5.05
CA ARG A 176 1.49 22.90 -6.41
C ARG A 176 2.78 22.11 -6.58
N LEU A 177 3.88 22.60 -6.02
CA LEU A 177 5.14 21.86 -5.98
C LEU A 177 5.00 20.57 -5.17
N HIS A 178 4.29 20.59 -4.05
CA HIS A 178 3.97 19.39 -3.28
C HIS A 178 3.16 18.37 -4.08
N PHE A 179 2.19 18.79 -4.90
CA PHE A 179 1.47 17.87 -5.78
C PHE A 179 2.41 17.23 -6.82
N LEU A 180 3.31 18.01 -7.43
CA LEU A 180 4.30 17.46 -8.37
C LEU A 180 5.23 16.45 -7.70
N ARG A 181 5.73 16.77 -6.50
CA ARG A 181 6.54 15.85 -5.69
C ARG A 181 5.78 14.57 -5.35
N TYR A 182 4.53 14.70 -4.93
CA TYR A 182 3.64 13.57 -4.65
C TYR A 182 3.51 12.63 -5.85
N ASN A 183 3.36 13.15 -7.07
CA ASN A 183 3.28 12.31 -8.26
C ASN A 183 4.56 11.51 -8.52
N GLY A 184 5.74 12.12 -8.27
CA GLY A 184 7.02 11.41 -8.35
C GLY A 184 7.14 10.29 -7.32
N GLU A 185 6.79 10.57 -6.06
CA GLU A 185 6.78 9.58 -4.98
C GLU A 185 5.76 8.46 -5.24
N LEU A 186 4.56 8.81 -5.73
CA LEU A 186 3.51 7.88 -6.12
C LEU A 186 3.99 6.91 -7.20
N LEU A 187 4.63 7.44 -8.26
CA LEU A 187 5.14 6.64 -9.37
C LEU A 187 6.19 5.63 -8.88
N VAL A 188 7.16 6.09 -8.07
CA VAL A 188 8.21 5.21 -7.53
C VAL A 188 7.59 4.11 -6.65
N MET A 189 6.71 4.46 -5.71
CA MET A 189 6.08 3.47 -4.83
C MET A 189 5.16 2.52 -5.59
N ALA A 190 4.38 3.01 -6.56
CA ALA A 190 3.54 2.18 -7.40
C ALA A 190 4.37 1.18 -8.21
N ALA A 191 5.46 1.62 -8.84
CA ALA A 191 6.36 0.75 -9.59
C ALA A 191 6.94 -0.37 -8.72
N LEU A 192 7.39 -0.04 -7.50
CA LEU A 192 7.92 -1.02 -6.56
C LEU A 192 6.87 -2.05 -6.13
N ILE A 193 5.63 -1.61 -5.85
CA ILE A 193 4.53 -2.50 -5.50
C ILE A 193 4.17 -3.40 -6.70
N VAL A 194 4.14 -2.86 -7.92
CA VAL A 194 3.84 -3.63 -9.13
C VAL A 194 4.92 -4.68 -9.39
N ILE A 195 6.20 -4.34 -9.23
CA ILE A 195 7.31 -5.29 -9.41
C ILE A 195 7.22 -6.40 -8.36
N ALA A 196 7.07 -6.05 -7.07
CA ALA A 196 6.93 -7.03 -6.01
C ALA A 196 5.68 -7.91 -6.17
N GLY A 197 4.56 -7.30 -6.59
CA GLY A 197 3.31 -7.98 -6.94
C GLY A 197 3.45 -8.93 -8.12
N GLY A 198 4.14 -8.52 -9.17
CA GLY A 198 4.43 -9.33 -10.35
C GLY A 198 5.31 -10.53 -10.02
N ILE A 199 6.37 -10.34 -9.22
CA ILE A 199 7.22 -11.43 -8.74
C ILE A 199 6.40 -12.43 -7.91
N LEU A 200 5.60 -11.94 -6.95
CA LEU A 200 4.73 -12.79 -6.14
C LEU A 200 3.72 -13.56 -7.03
N SER A 201 3.13 -12.88 -8.01
CA SER A 201 2.17 -13.48 -8.95
C SER A 201 2.82 -14.60 -9.77
N GLY A 202 3.99 -14.34 -10.36
CA GLY A 202 4.74 -15.31 -11.15
C GLY A 202 5.14 -16.54 -10.33
N ILE A 203 5.65 -16.33 -9.11
CA ILE A 203 6.00 -17.43 -8.19
C ILE A 203 4.73 -18.22 -7.82
N THR A 204 3.62 -17.55 -7.52
CA THR A 204 2.37 -18.21 -7.13
C THR A 204 1.85 -19.08 -8.28
N ILE A 205 1.74 -18.53 -9.48
CA ILE A 205 1.26 -19.27 -10.66
C ILE A 205 2.21 -20.43 -10.97
N GLY A 206 3.52 -20.21 -10.93
CA GLY A 206 4.53 -21.24 -11.17
C GLY A 206 4.43 -22.40 -10.18
N LEU A 207 4.34 -22.12 -8.87
CA LEU A 207 4.21 -23.14 -7.83
C LEU A 207 2.94 -23.99 -8.00
N PHE A 208 1.79 -23.34 -8.22
CA PHE A 208 0.53 -24.07 -8.40
C PHE A 208 0.53 -24.91 -9.69
N SER A 209 1.14 -24.41 -10.76
CA SER A 209 1.29 -25.17 -12.01
C SER A 209 2.09 -26.47 -11.80
N LEU A 210 3.12 -26.44 -10.95
CA LEU A 210 3.98 -27.60 -10.70
C LEU A 210 3.30 -28.72 -9.89
N ILE A 211 2.28 -28.39 -9.08
CA ILE A 211 1.43 -29.38 -8.41
C ILE A 211 0.21 -29.79 -9.25
N GLY A 212 0.20 -29.41 -10.54
CA GLY A 212 -0.84 -29.77 -11.50
C GLY A 212 -2.07 -28.85 -11.51
N LEU A 213 -2.06 -27.75 -10.74
CA LEU A 213 -3.18 -26.81 -10.65
C LEU A 213 -2.98 -25.60 -11.57
N ARG A 214 -3.78 -25.52 -12.63
CA ARG A 214 -3.78 -24.39 -13.57
C ARG A 214 -4.63 -23.23 -13.02
N ILE A 215 -4.03 -22.42 -12.14
CA ILE A 215 -4.71 -21.28 -11.52
C ILE A 215 -4.55 -19.97 -12.29
N GLU A 216 -3.76 -19.93 -13.36
CA GLU A 216 -3.34 -18.70 -14.06
C GLU A 216 -4.52 -17.80 -14.42
N GLN A 217 -5.51 -18.33 -15.13
CA GLN A 217 -6.68 -17.56 -15.56
C GLN A 217 -7.47 -17.02 -14.36
N PHE A 218 -7.78 -17.89 -13.38
CA PHE A 218 -8.45 -17.50 -12.15
C PHE A 218 -7.67 -16.41 -11.39
N TYR A 219 -6.35 -16.56 -11.29
CA TYR A 219 -5.48 -15.63 -10.59
C TYR A 219 -5.42 -14.28 -11.29
N MET A 220 -5.21 -14.26 -12.61
CA MET A 220 -5.14 -13.03 -13.39
C MET A 220 -6.46 -12.29 -13.35
N GLU A 221 -7.57 -12.99 -13.55
CA GLU A 221 -8.88 -12.36 -13.57
C GLU A 221 -9.30 -11.86 -12.19
N ASN A 222 -8.97 -12.54 -11.09
CA ASN A 222 -9.50 -12.20 -9.76
C ASN A 222 -8.48 -11.54 -8.84
N VAL A 223 -7.28 -12.08 -8.72
CA VAL A 223 -6.27 -11.56 -7.79
C VAL A 223 -5.50 -10.41 -8.42
N ALA A 224 -5.01 -10.59 -9.66
CA ALA A 224 -4.17 -9.58 -10.31
C ALA A 224 -4.94 -8.30 -10.63
N VAL A 225 -6.18 -8.40 -11.15
CA VAL A 225 -7.02 -7.21 -11.42
C VAL A 225 -7.26 -6.38 -10.15
N PHE A 226 -7.65 -7.02 -9.03
CA PHE A 226 -7.84 -6.31 -7.76
C PHE A 226 -6.52 -5.74 -7.23
N GLY A 227 -5.43 -6.49 -7.32
CA GLY A 227 -4.10 -6.06 -6.92
C GLY A 227 -3.68 -4.80 -7.67
N MET A 228 -3.79 -4.80 -9.00
CA MET A 228 -3.46 -3.67 -9.87
C MET A 228 -4.32 -2.43 -9.57
N ALA A 229 -5.63 -2.61 -9.36
CA ALA A 229 -6.53 -1.52 -9.00
C ALA A 229 -6.20 -0.92 -7.62
N ALA A 230 -5.67 -1.73 -6.69
CA ALA A 230 -5.28 -1.29 -5.36
C ALA A 230 -3.97 -0.48 -5.35
N VAL A 231 -3.07 -0.69 -6.32
CA VAL A 231 -1.72 -0.10 -6.34
C VAL A 231 -1.72 1.41 -6.14
N PRO A 232 -2.48 2.22 -6.91
CA PRO A 232 -2.40 3.67 -6.78
C PRO A 232 -2.90 4.15 -5.42
N LEU A 233 -3.91 3.48 -4.84
CA LEU A 233 -4.43 3.83 -3.52
C LEU A 233 -3.44 3.48 -2.42
N ALA A 234 -2.84 2.28 -2.48
CA ALA A 234 -1.83 1.85 -1.53
C ALA A 234 -0.59 2.76 -1.59
N ALA A 235 -0.11 3.07 -2.80
CA ALA A 235 1.02 3.97 -3.01
C ALA A 235 0.68 5.41 -2.54
N THR A 236 -0.53 5.89 -2.81
CA THR A 236 -1.00 7.19 -2.31
C THR A 236 -0.98 7.21 -0.79
N TYR A 237 -1.57 6.20 -0.15
CA TYR A 237 -1.61 6.11 1.29
C TYR A 237 -0.21 6.11 1.91
N LEU A 238 0.70 5.27 1.41
CA LEU A 238 2.06 5.17 1.92
C LEU A 238 2.83 6.49 1.81
N THR A 239 2.79 7.11 0.63
CA THR A 239 3.48 8.41 0.38
C THR A 239 2.91 9.52 1.23
N GLN A 240 1.59 9.52 1.43
CA GLN A 240 0.90 10.52 2.22
C GLN A 240 1.05 10.35 3.73
N THR A 241 1.30 9.13 4.23
CA THR A 241 1.57 8.88 5.66
C THR A 241 3.06 8.91 5.99
N ASN A 242 3.94 8.79 5.00
CA ASN A 242 5.39 8.72 5.18
C ASN A 242 6.14 9.67 4.21
N PRO A 243 6.22 10.98 4.52
CA PRO A 243 6.84 12.00 3.66
C PRO A 243 8.37 11.83 3.41
N GLN A 244 8.99 10.82 4.01
CA GLN A 244 10.42 10.47 3.90
C GLN A 244 10.62 8.96 3.63
N LEU A 245 9.86 8.39 2.70
CA LEU A 245 9.99 6.98 2.30
C LEU A 245 11.35 6.64 1.66
N VAL A 246 12.11 7.64 1.22
CA VAL A 246 13.41 7.46 0.58
C VAL A 246 14.38 6.90 1.63
N GLY A 247 14.64 5.59 1.56
CA GLY A 247 15.47 4.84 2.50
C GLY A 247 14.73 3.78 3.32
N LYS A 248 13.40 3.84 3.38
CA LYS A 248 12.53 2.87 4.12
C LYS A 248 11.66 2.03 3.20
N VAL A 249 11.95 2.04 1.90
CA VAL A 249 11.24 1.28 0.88
C VAL A 249 11.22 -0.22 1.20
N SER A 250 12.39 -0.83 1.46
CA SER A 250 12.47 -2.28 1.64
C SER A 250 11.66 -2.77 2.83
N PRO A 251 11.74 -2.15 4.04
CA PRO A 251 10.85 -2.50 5.15
C PRO A 251 9.36 -2.29 4.85
N VAL A 252 8.98 -1.22 4.14
CA VAL A 252 7.57 -0.97 3.78
C VAL A 252 7.04 -2.06 2.86
N ILE A 253 7.77 -2.38 1.78
CA ILE A 253 7.40 -3.47 0.87
C ILE A 253 7.35 -4.79 1.64
N ALA A 254 8.31 -5.05 2.52
CA ALA A 254 8.31 -6.26 3.33
C ALA A 254 7.07 -6.40 4.21
N LYS A 255 6.64 -5.33 4.88
CA LYS A 255 5.44 -5.33 5.73
C LYS A 255 4.15 -5.50 4.93
N ILE A 256 4.06 -4.93 3.73
CA ILE A 256 2.91 -5.10 2.84
C ILE A 256 2.84 -6.55 2.37
N PHE A 257 3.94 -7.11 1.88
CA PHE A 257 3.95 -8.41 1.20
C PHE A 257 4.03 -9.60 2.17
N SER A 258 4.58 -9.47 3.37
CA SER A 258 4.64 -10.55 4.37
C SER A 258 3.30 -11.26 4.62
N PRO A 259 2.18 -10.56 4.91
CA PRO A 259 0.88 -11.22 5.09
C PRO A 259 0.36 -11.86 3.79
N LEU A 260 0.61 -11.26 2.62
CA LEU A 260 0.21 -11.86 1.34
C LEU A 260 0.97 -13.17 1.07
N VAL A 261 2.28 -13.17 1.29
CA VAL A 261 3.13 -14.37 1.13
C VAL A 261 2.73 -15.45 2.14
N LEU A 262 2.44 -15.08 3.39
CA LEU A 262 1.94 -16.03 4.38
C LEU A 262 0.65 -16.71 3.91
N VAL A 263 -0.35 -15.94 3.46
CA VAL A 263 -1.60 -16.50 2.93
C VAL A 263 -1.33 -17.41 1.74
N MET A 264 -0.51 -16.96 0.79
CA MET A 264 -0.13 -17.75 -0.38
C MET A 264 0.52 -19.08 0.02
N LEU A 265 1.50 -19.08 0.92
CA LEU A 265 2.18 -20.30 1.39
C LEU A 265 1.22 -21.26 2.09
N VAL A 266 0.32 -20.75 2.94
CA VAL A 266 -0.67 -21.59 3.62
C VAL A 266 -1.62 -22.24 2.61
N VAL A 267 -2.16 -21.46 1.67
CA VAL A 267 -3.05 -21.99 0.62
C VAL A 267 -2.29 -22.99 -0.27
N TYR A 268 -1.03 -22.71 -0.59
CA TYR A 268 -0.19 -23.61 -1.38
C TYR A 268 0.08 -24.94 -0.68
N LEU A 269 0.41 -24.92 0.62
CA LEU A 269 0.61 -26.15 1.41
C LEU A 269 -0.66 -27.00 1.49
N LEU A 270 -1.82 -26.36 1.69
CA LEU A 270 -3.11 -27.07 1.68
C LEU A 270 -3.40 -27.69 0.31
N ALA A 271 -3.16 -26.95 -0.77
CA ALA A 271 -3.35 -27.42 -2.13
C ALA A 271 -2.42 -28.60 -2.46
N MET A 272 -1.16 -28.53 -2.04
CA MET A 272 -0.17 -29.60 -2.18
C MET A 272 -0.61 -30.87 -1.44
N ALA A 273 -1.03 -30.74 -0.18
CA ALA A 273 -1.52 -31.87 0.62
C ALA A 273 -2.76 -32.54 0.00
N TYR A 274 -3.64 -31.76 -0.64
CA TYR A 274 -4.82 -32.27 -1.32
C TYR A 274 -4.51 -32.91 -2.69
N SER A 275 -3.56 -32.34 -3.43
CA SER A 275 -3.21 -32.79 -4.80
C SER A 275 -2.62 -34.20 -4.82
N GLY A 276 -1.93 -34.62 -3.74
CA GLY A 276 -1.32 -35.95 -3.63
C GLY A 276 -0.16 -36.21 -4.61
N ASN A 277 0.14 -35.23 -5.49
CA ASN A 277 1.29 -35.25 -6.38
C ASN A 277 2.57 -35.06 -5.57
N ASP A 278 3.65 -35.74 -6.00
CA ASP A 278 5.00 -35.54 -5.50
C ASP A 278 5.72 -34.51 -6.39
N PRO A 279 5.71 -33.20 -6.05
CA PRO A 279 6.41 -32.19 -6.83
C PRO A 279 7.94 -32.25 -6.64
N TYR A 280 8.44 -33.06 -5.71
CA TYR A 280 9.83 -32.98 -5.24
C TYR A 280 10.84 -33.63 -6.18
N ASN A 281 10.39 -34.51 -7.08
CA ASN A 281 11.23 -35.04 -8.16
C ASN A 281 11.44 -34.05 -9.31
N ASN A 282 10.66 -32.96 -9.33
CA ASN A 282 10.78 -31.93 -10.36
C ASN A 282 11.85 -30.89 -9.98
N ARG A 283 12.90 -30.76 -10.79
CA ARG A 283 13.98 -29.78 -10.59
C ARG A 283 13.46 -28.33 -10.61
N ASP A 284 12.45 -28.06 -11.43
CA ASP A 284 11.85 -26.73 -11.56
C ASP A 284 11.12 -26.32 -10.28
N PHE A 285 10.51 -27.30 -9.59
CA PHE A 285 9.91 -27.08 -8.29
C PHE A 285 10.95 -26.66 -7.25
N LEU A 286 12.05 -27.40 -7.13
CA LEU A 286 13.11 -27.06 -6.17
C LEU A 286 13.71 -25.67 -6.44
N LEU A 287 13.86 -25.27 -7.70
CA LEU A 287 14.38 -23.95 -8.07
C LEU A 287 13.42 -22.83 -7.67
N ILE A 288 12.15 -22.90 -8.09
CA ILE A 288 11.15 -21.86 -7.78
C ILE A 288 10.92 -21.77 -6.27
N PHE A 289 10.92 -22.90 -5.58
CA PHE A 289 10.76 -22.97 -4.14
C PHE A 289 11.94 -22.34 -3.37
N ASN A 290 13.18 -22.60 -3.79
CA ASN A 290 14.35 -21.94 -3.21
C ASN A 290 14.35 -20.43 -3.47
N ALA A 291 13.97 -19.99 -4.67
CA ALA A 291 13.82 -18.57 -4.97
C ALA A 291 12.78 -17.90 -4.07
N LEU A 292 11.64 -18.56 -3.84
CA LEU A 292 10.62 -18.13 -2.88
C LEU A 292 11.19 -18.01 -1.47
N LEU A 293 11.95 -19.01 -0.99
CA LEU A 293 12.54 -18.99 0.35
C LEU A 293 13.53 -17.83 0.57
N ILE A 294 14.33 -17.51 -0.44
CA ILE A 294 15.21 -16.32 -0.40
C ILE A 294 14.37 -15.05 -0.27
N GLY A 295 13.27 -14.95 -1.05
CA GLY A 295 12.33 -13.84 -0.95
C GLY A 295 11.71 -13.74 0.45
N VAL A 296 11.21 -14.84 1.01
CA VAL A 296 10.61 -14.87 2.34
C VAL A 296 11.61 -14.48 3.44
N MET A 297 12.85 -14.96 3.34
CA MET A 297 13.92 -14.57 4.26
C MET A 297 14.17 -13.05 4.20
N ALA A 298 14.23 -12.47 3.00
CA ALA A 298 14.38 -11.03 2.84
C ALA A 298 13.18 -10.26 3.44
N LEU A 299 11.95 -10.73 3.23
CA LEU A 299 10.75 -10.14 3.84
C LEU A 299 10.82 -10.16 5.37
N ILE A 300 11.16 -11.30 5.97
CA ILE A 300 11.29 -11.44 7.41
C ILE A 300 12.38 -10.50 7.94
N PHE A 301 13.55 -10.49 7.29
CA PHE A 301 14.68 -9.65 7.70
C PHE A 301 14.33 -8.15 7.68
N PHE A 302 13.82 -7.64 6.54
CA PHE A 302 13.51 -6.22 6.41
C PHE A 302 12.31 -5.79 7.26
N SER A 303 11.32 -6.66 7.47
CA SER A 303 10.20 -6.35 8.35
C SER A 303 10.62 -6.36 9.82
N ALA A 304 11.47 -7.30 10.23
CA ALA A 304 11.97 -7.41 11.60
C ALA A 304 12.94 -6.27 11.97
N ALA A 305 13.78 -5.82 11.02
CA ALA A 305 14.71 -4.72 11.22
C ALA A 305 14.03 -3.40 11.60
N GLU A 306 12.78 -3.20 11.17
CA GLU A 306 11.97 -2.04 11.55
C GLU A 306 11.19 -2.28 12.85
N ALA A 307 10.75 -3.52 13.07
CA ALA A 307 10.00 -3.94 14.25
C ALA A 307 10.79 -3.75 15.57
N THR A 308 12.12 -3.71 15.52
CA THR A 308 12.96 -3.45 16.69
C THR A 308 13.09 -1.97 17.04
N LYS A 309 12.79 -1.05 16.12
CA LYS A 309 12.89 0.40 16.32
C LYS A 309 11.58 1.02 16.82
N ALA A 310 10.47 0.64 16.18
CA ALA A 310 9.14 1.09 16.56
C ALA A 310 8.50 0.07 17.49
N GLY A 311 8.07 0.46 18.69
CA GLY A 311 7.33 -0.42 19.61
C GLY A 311 6.20 -1.16 18.89
N THR A 312 6.42 -2.46 18.64
CA THR A 312 5.65 -3.22 17.65
C THR A 312 4.18 -3.36 18.00
N LYS A 313 3.32 -3.21 16.99
CA LYS A 313 1.92 -3.62 17.09
C LYS A 313 1.86 -5.15 17.08
N LYS A 314 1.20 -5.75 18.07
CA LYS A 314 1.08 -7.21 18.26
C LYS A 314 0.78 -7.99 16.97
N ALA A 315 -0.04 -7.43 16.06
CA ALA A 315 -0.42 -8.07 14.81
C ALA A 315 0.77 -8.29 13.85
N GLU A 316 1.71 -7.35 13.75
CA GLU A 316 2.87 -7.47 12.87
C GLU A 316 3.79 -8.60 13.34
N THR A 317 4.04 -8.66 14.65
CA THR A 317 4.81 -9.74 15.26
C THR A 317 4.18 -11.11 15.01
N TRP A 318 2.85 -11.21 15.08
CA TRP A 318 2.13 -12.45 14.76
C TRP A 318 2.28 -12.87 13.30
N VAL A 319 2.20 -11.94 12.35
CA VAL A 319 2.41 -12.24 10.92
C VAL A 319 3.82 -12.76 10.69
N LEU A 320 4.84 -12.10 11.24
CA LEU A 320 6.23 -12.55 11.08
C LEU A 320 6.48 -13.89 11.75
N PHE A 321 5.93 -14.11 12.94
CA PHE A 321 6.01 -15.40 13.62
C PHE A 321 5.39 -16.53 12.79
N LEU A 322 4.16 -16.34 12.31
CA LEU A 322 3.46 -17.33 11.47
C LEU A 322 4.19 -17.55 10.14
N LEU A 323 4.67 -16.49 9.49
CA LEU A 323 5.46 -16.59 8.26
C LEU A 323 6.73 -17.41 8.50
N SER A 324 7.43 -17.16 9.61
CA SER A 324 8.62 -17.91 9.99
C SER A 324 8.31 -19.38 10.27
N LEU A 325 7.21 -19.65 11.01
CA LEU A 325 6.76 -21.01 11.32
C LEU A 325 6.41 -21.80 10.04
N VAL A 326 5.61 -21.21 9.15
CA VAL A 326 5.25 -21.82 7.86
C VAL A 326 6.50 -22.04 7.02
N THR A 327 7.43 -21.09 7.01
CA THR A 327 8.71 -21.23 6.29
C THR A 327 9.55 -22.39 6.81
N ILE A 328 9.57 -22.63 8.13
CA ILE A 328 10.27 -23.79 8.70
C ILE A 328 9.61 -25.09 8.26
N VAL A 329 8.28 -25.17 8.25
CA VAL A 329 7.54 -26.36 7.77
C VAL A 329 7.87 -26.62 6.30
N VAL A 330 7.79 -25.58 5.47
CA VAL A 330 8.14 -25.57 4.05
C VAL A 330 9.58 -26.06 3.82
N ASN A 331 10.55 -25.60 4.60
CA ASN A 331 11.94 -26.08 4.55
C ASN A 331 12.07 -27.54 5.00
N GLY A 332 11.39 -27.94 6.07
CA GLY A 332 11.41 -29.31 6.57
C GLY A 332 10.88 -30.31 5.54
N ILE A 333 9.81 -29.94 4.84
CA ILE A 333 9.27 -30.69 3.71
C ILE A 333 10.33 -30.83 2.60
N ALA A 334 10.93 -29.73 2.15
CA ALA A 334 11.97 -29.78 1.12
C ALA A 334 13.19 -30.62 1.54
N LEU A 335 13.62 -30.52 2.80
CA LEU A 335 14.72 -31.31 3.34
C LEU A 335 14.39 -32.81 3.37
N SER A 336 13.17 -33.18 3.79
CA SER A 336 12.73 -34.58 3.82
C SER A 336 12.77 -35.20 2.42
N ALA A 337 12.38 -34.45 1.39
CA ALA A 337 12.43 -34.91 0.01
C ALA A 337 13.86 -35.13 -0.50
N ILE A 338 14.80 -34.23 -0.18
CA ILE A 338 16.21 -34.42 -0.50
C ILE A 338 16.77 -35.68 0.20
N LEU A 339 16.41 -35.87 1.47
CA LEU A 339 16.85 -37.03 2.25
C LEU A 339 16.34 -38.35 1.65
N PHE A 340 15.06 -38.38 1.25
CA PHE A 340 14.44 -39.53 0.58
C PHE A 340 15.16 -39.86 -0.74
N ARG A 341 15.42 -38.85 -1.57
CA ARG A 341 16.14 -39.00 -2.84
C ARG A 341 17.57 -39.55 -2.67
N ILE A 342 18.28 -39.09 -1.63
CA ILE A 342 19.62 -39.61 -1.30
C ILE A 342 19.53 -41.05 -0.77
N SER A 343 18.53 -41.35 0.06
CA SER A 343 18.29 -42.69 0.61
C SER A 343 17.96 -43.72 -0.46
N GLU A 344 17.28 -43.34 -1.54
CA GLU A 344 16.99 -44.19 -2.70
C GLU A 344 18.15 -44.27 -3.71
N TRP A 345 19.34 -43.76 -3.36
CA TRP A 345 20.54 -43.78 -4.22
C TRP A 345 20.35 -43.09 -5.58
N GLY A 346 19.30 -42.27 -5.75
CA GLY A 346 18.94 -41.67 -7.03
C GLY A 346 18.52 -42.67 -8.11
N LEU A 347 18.10 -43.90 -7.75
CA LEU A 347 17.59 -44.93 -8.67
C LEU A 347 16.06 -44.86 -8.78
N THR A 348 15.53 -43.79 -9.35
CA THR A 348 14.22 -43.77 -10.05
C THR A 348 14.27 -42.82 -11.25
#